data_AF-A0A1Q2CLD4-F1
#
_entry.id   AF-A0A1Q2CLD4-F1
#
_cell.length_a   1.000
_cell.length_b   1.000
_cell.length_c   1.000
_cell.angle_alpha   90.00
_cell.angle_beta   90.00
_cell.angle_gamma   90.00
#
_symmetry.space_group_name_H-M   'P 1'
#
loop_
_entity.id
_entity.type
_entity.pdbx_description
1 polymer ?
#
loop_
_entity_poly.entity_id
_entity_poly.type
_entity_poly.pdbx_seq_one_letter_code
_entity_poly.pdbx_strand_id
1 'polypeptide(L)'
;MTPVWTQVTDRVFVTTVEPHAVNVGLIVGDTAAMLVDSGNTAEQGAELLASATERAGVPVTHVIVTHDHGDHSGGVAGMDGVTSIAHENLTAFEPTRGFSMAVAVDLGDQRVEMVNFGDAHTRSDVIVFVPGERVIFAGDLLEQGGDPQVDETTSLSNWPTVLDGVLGQARTRPGSSPATAPSSTATSPSSSAPRSRCSTARPR
;
A
#
# COMPACT_ATOMS: atom_id res chain seq x y z
N MET A 1 4.36 1.18 17.90
CA MET A 1 4.90 -0.22 18.04
C MET A 1 5.79 -0.42 16.84
N THR A 2 7.04 -0.86 17.01
CA THR A 2 7.98 -0.93 15.88
C THR A 2 7.45 -1.84 14.77
N PRO A 3 7.31 -1.34 13.52
CA PRO A 3 6.87 -2.14 12.38
C PRO A 3 7.76 -3.37 12.15
N VAL A 4 7.14 -4.48 11.72
CA VAL A 4 7.85 -5.73 11.42
C VAL A 4 7.89 -5.92 9.91
N TRP A 5 9.08 -5.71 9.32
CA TRP A 5 9.30 -5.80 7.89
C TRP A 5 9.48 -7.26 7.42
N THR A 6 8.52 -7.74 6.63
CA THR A 6 8.59 -8.99 5.89
C THR A 6 9.29 -8.77 4.55
N GLN A 7 10.29 -9.58 4.24
CA GLN A 7 11.02 -9.51 2.98
C GLN A 7 10.23 -10.20 1.85
N VAL A 8 10.02 -9.48 0.74
CA VAL A 8 9.40 -10.00 -0.49
C VAL A 8 10.49 -10.38 -1.49
N THR A 9 11.49 -9.51 -1.66
CA THR A 9 12.69 -9.72 -2.47
C THR A 9 13.92 -9.16 -1.73
N ASP A 10 15.12 -9.21 -2.30
CA ASP A 10 16.31 -8.61 -1.68
C ASP A 10 16.21 -7.09 -1.49
N ARG A 11 15.37 -6.42 -2.30
CA ARG A 11 15.20 -4.96 -2.27
C ARG A 11 13.79 -4.49 -1.88
N VAL A 12 12.84 -5.39 -1.68
CA VAL A 12 11.45 -5.04 -1.37
C VAL A 12 10.98 -5.71 -0.09
N PHE A 13 10.41 -4.89 0.81
CA PHE A 13 9.86 -5.31 2.08
C PHE A 13 8.43 -4.77 2.24
N VAL A 14 7.63 -5.45 3.06
CA VAL A 14 6.26 -5.05 3.41
C VAL A 14 6.07 -5.19 4.91
N THR A 15 5.40 -4.22 5.52
CA THR A 15 4.87 -4.32 6.89
C THR A 15 3.37 -4.07 6.86
N THR A 16 2.66 -4.59 7.85
CA THR A 16 1.23 -4.33 8.03
C THR A 16 1.01 -3.49 9.28
N VAL A 17 0.15 -2.47 9.20
CA VAL A 17 -0.14 -1.56 10.31
C VAL A 17 -1.63 -1.46 10.64
N GLU A 18 -1.94 -1.35 11.92
CA GLU A 18 -3.31 -1.18 12.46
C GLU A 18 -3.69 0.30 12.56
N PRO A 19 -4.99 0.68 12.55
CA PRO A 19 -6.20 -0.15 12.70
C PRO A 19 -6.88 -0.71 11.43
N HIS A 20 -6.27 -0.67 10.25
CA HIS A 20 -6.91 -1.15 9.00
C HIS A 20 -6.16 -2.29 8.31
N ALA A 21 -5.20 -2.90 9.00
CA ALA A 21 -4.30 -3.91 8.42
C ALA A 21 -3.68 -3.45 7.08
N VAL A 22 -3.30 -2.18 7.00
CA VAL A 22 -2.75 -1.56 5.79
C VAL A 22 -1.36 -2.09 5.52
N ASN A 23 -1.10 -2.48 4.28
CA ASN A 23 0.24 -2.85 3.84
C ASN A 23 1.02 -1.60 3.44
N VAL A 24 2.15 -1.38 4.09
CA VAL A 24 3.13 -0.35 3.74
C VAL A 24 4.34 -1.03 3.11
N GLY A 25 4.72 -0.59 1.93
CA GLY A 25 5.87 -1.10 1.18
C GLY A 25 7.14 -0.30 1.47
N LEU A 26 8.29 -0.96 1.39
CA LEU A 26 9.62 -0.35 1.39
C LEU A 26 10.42 -0.90 0.21
N ILE A 27 10.87 0.00 -0.66
CA ILE A 27 11.70 -0.30 -1.83
C ILE A 27 13.08 0.32 -1.60
N VAL A 28 14.14 -0.50 -1.65
CA VAL A 28 15.51 -0.11 -1.29
C VAL A 28 16.41 -0.15 -2.50
N GLY A 29 16.93 1.00 -2.92
CA GLY A 29 18.06 1.10 -3.84
C GLY A 29 19.39 1.20 -3.08
N ASP A 30 20.50 1.31 -3.80
CA ASP A 30 21.84 1.48 -3.24
C ASP A 30 22.17 2.92 -2.82
N THR A 31 21.40 3.93 -3.26
CA THR A 31 21.58 5.34 -2.87
C THR A 31 20.44 5.90 -2.03
N ALA A 32 19.22 5.39 -2.22
CA ALA A 32 18.02 5.88 -1.59
C ALA A 32 16.97 4.78 -1.42
N ALA A 33 15.97 5.03 -0.59
CA ALA A 33 14.80 4.18 -0.45
C ALA A 33 13.49 4.99 -0.60
N MET A 34 12.41 4.26 -0.90
CA MET A 34 11.05 4.79 -1.04
C MET A 34 10.07 3.97 -0.22
N LEU A 35 9.18 4.65 0.50
CA LEU A 35 7.99 4.05 1.08
C LEU A 35 6.82 4.06 0.09
N VAL A 36 6.01 3.01 0.12
CA VAL A 36 4.71 2.93 -0.55
C VAL A 36 3.64 2.96 0.54
N ASP A 37 2.84 4.01 0.54
CA ASP A 37 1.89 4.40 1.59
C ASP A 37 2.53 4.77 2.94
N SER A 38 1.72 5.36 3.82
CA SER A 38 2.21 6.03 5.03
C SER A 38 1.51 5.62 6.32
N GLY A 39 0.49 4.75 6.24
CA GLY A 39 -0.34 4.43 7.39
C GLY A 39 -1.31 5.55 7.74
N ASN A 40 -1.81 5.48 8.97
CA ASN A 40 -3.06 6.10 9.42
C ASN A 40 -2.90 7.48 10.05
N THR A 41 -1.76 7.74 10.70
CA THR A 41 -1.55 8.94 11.52
C THR A 41 -0.13 9.44 11.39
N ALA A 42 0.07 10.74 11.60
CA ALA A 42 1.40 11.36 11.57
C ALA A 42 2.40 10.64 12.50
N GLU A 43 1.99 10.26 13.72
CA GLU A 43 2.85 9.51 14.64
C GLU A 43 3.27 8.16 14.04
N GLN A 44 2.33 7.43 13.42
CA GLN A 44 2.64 6.17 12.75
C GLN A 44 3.53 6.38 11.52
N GLY A 45 3.32 7.44 10.75
CA GLY A 45 4.18 7.80 9.63
C GLY A 45 5.62 8.09 10.05
N ALA A 46 5.80 8.80 11.17
CA ALA A 46 7.12 9.04 11.75
C ALA A 46 7.79 7.73 12.21
N GLU A 47 7.05 6.83 12.86
CA GLU A 47 7.54 5.49 13.25
C GLU A 47 7.94 4.65 12.03
N LEU A 48 7.12 4.66 10.98
CA LEU A 48 7.38 3.95 9.72
C LEU A 48 8.64 4.50 9.03
N LEU A 49 8.79 5.82 8.92
CA LEU A 49 9.96 6.45 8.31
C LEU A 49 11.25 6.07 9.05
N ALA A 50 11.23 6.16 10.38
CA ALA A 50 12.38 5.81 11.21
C ALA A 50 12.76 4.32 11.04
N SER A 51 11.78 3.42 11.16
CA SER A 51 11.99 1.98 11.03
C SER A 51 12.43 1.57 9.62
N ALA A 52 11.87 2.19 8.58
CA ALA A 52 12.23 1.95 7.20
C ALA A 52 13.66 2.42 6.89
N THR A 53 14.06 3.58 7.42
CA THR A 53 15.43 4.09 7.27
C THR A 53 16.44 3.16 7.91
N GLU A 54 16.16 2.66 9.11
CA GLU A 54 16.99 1.64 9.77
C GLU A 54 17.08 0.36 8.93
N ARG A 55 15.94 -0.12 8.41
CA ARG A 55 15.90 -1.34 7.58
C ARG A 55 16.63 -1.19 6.25
N ALA A 56 16.51 -0.03 5.60
CA ALA A 56 17.09 0.22 4.30
C ALA A 56 18.61 0.36 4.35
N GLY A 57 19.16 0.90 5.45
CA GLY A 57 20.59 1.24 5.55
C GLY A 57 21.03 2.39 4.65
N VAL A 58 20.08 3.00 3.92
CA VAL A 58 20.22 4.20 3.09
C VAL A 58 19.07 5.16 3.42
N PRO A 59 19.18 6.46 3.09
CA PRO A 59 18.11 7.42 3.38
C PRO A 59 16.81 7.06 2.64
N VAL A 60 15.70 7.02 3.38
CA VAL A 60 14.36 7.07 2.77
C VAL A 60 14.12 8.52 2.34
N THR A 61 13.99 8.74 1.04
CA THR A 61 13.89 10.09 0.46
C THR A 61 12.54 10.38 -0.16
N HIS A 62 11.72 9.34 -0.37
CA HIS A 62 10.44 9.46 -1.03
C HIS A 62 9.38 8.63 -0.32
N VAL A 63 8.14 9.09 -0.40
CA VAL A 63 6.94 8.30 -0.14
C VAL A 63 5.97 8.49 -1.30
N ILE A 64 5.46 7.40 -1.86
CA ILE A 64 4.35 7.43 -2.83
C ILE A 64 3.08 7.00 -2.10
N VAL A 65 2.03 7.81 -2.20
CA VAL A 65 0.69 7.46 -1.73
C VAL A 65 -0.10 6.88 -2.90
N THR A 66 -0.64 5.68 -2.71
CA THR A 66 -1.34 4.93 -3.76
C THR A 66 -2.71 5.50 -4.05
N HIS A 67 -3.44 6.00 -3.04
CA HIS A 67 -4.76 6.60 -3.20
C HIS A 67 -5.16 7.44 -1.98
N ASP A 68 -6.34 8.07 -2.04
CA ASP A 68 -6.74 9.14 -1.12
C ASP A 68 -7.16 8.71 0.29
N HIS A 69 -7.36 7.41 0.53
CA HIS A 69 -7.87 6.95 1.82
C HIS A 69 -6.88 7.24 2.96
N GLY A 70 -7.43 7.54 4.13
CA GLY A 70 -6.69 8.10 5.26
C GLY A 70 -5.68 7.12 5.88
N ASP A 71 -5.90 5.83 5.68
CA ASP A 71 -5.05 4.75 6.14
C ASP A 71 -3.83 4.52 5.23
N HIS A 72 -3.82 5.12 4.04
CA HIS A 72 -2.67 5.20 3.13
C HIS A 72 -1.97 6.58 3.18
N SER A 73 -2.73 7.66 3.36
CA SER A 73 -2.26 9.05 3.27
C SER A 73 -2.01 9.74 4.63
N GLY A 74 -2.63 9.26 5.71
CA GLY A 74 -2.69 9.94 7.00
C GLY A 74 -1.35 10.06 7.73
N GLY A 75 -0.38 9.19 7.40
CA GLY A 75 0.96 9.23 7.98
C GLY A 75 1.93 10.21 7.33
N VAL A 76 1.65 10.72 6.13
CA VAL A 76 2.58 11.62 5.41
C VAL A 76 2.94 12.84 6.25
N ALA A 77 2.01 13.37 7.04
CA ALA A 77 2.23 14.55 7.88
C ALA A 77 3.31 14.38 8.97
N GLY A 78 3.72 13.15 9.30
CA GLY A 78 4.82 12.87 10.22
C GLY A 78 6.12 12.45 9.55
N MET A 79 6.18 12.42 8.22
CA MET A 79 7.37 12.02 7.47
C MET A 79 8.20 13.24 7.08
N ASP A 80 9.02 13.74 8.01
CA ASP A 80 9.86 14.90 7.76
C ASP A 80 10.98 14.61 6.74
N GLY A 81 11.21 15.55 5.83
CA GLY A 81 12.34 15.53 4.91
C GLY A 81 12.23 14.55 3.73
N VAL A 82 11.07 13.92 3.53
CA VAL A 82 10.79 13.07 2.36
C VAL A 82 10.00 13.82 1.30
N THR A 83 10.23 13.48 0.03
CA THR A 83 9.39 13.95 -1.10
C THR A 83 8.14 13.09 -1.18
N SER A 84 6.99 13.66 -0.83
CA SER A 84 5.69 12.99 -1.05
C SER A 84 5.29 13.08 -2.53
N ILE A 85 4.97 11.93 -3.12
CA ILE A 85 4.49 11.78 -4.49
C ILE A 85 3.05 11.27 -4.43
N ALA A 86 2.17 11.81 -5.26
CA ALA A 86 0.80 11.33 -5.40
C ALA A 86 0.21 11.72 -6.76
N HIS A 87 -0.89 11.06 -7.14
CA HIS A 87 -1.67 11.47 -8.30
C HIS A 87 -2.29 12.87 -8.10
N GLU A 88 -2.47 13.64 -9.17
CA GLU A 88 -2.99 15.02 -9.11
C GLU A 88 -4.44 15.15 -8.60
N ASN A 89 -5.20 14.05 -8.63
CA ASN A 89 -6.56 14.00 -8.06
C ASN A 89 -6.58 13.62 -6.57
N LEU A 90 -5.42 13.39 -5.92
CA LEU A 90 -5.36 13.21 -4.47
C LEU A 90 -5.91 14.47 -3.78
N THR A 91 -6.75 14.32 -2.77
CA THR A 91 -7.34 15.44 -2.01
C THR A 91 -6.98 15.46 -0.53
N ALA A 92 -6.38 14.38 0.00
CA ALA A 92 -6.02 14.22 1.40
C ALA A 92 -4.96 15.22 1.89
N PHE A 93 -4.01 15.59 1.03
CA PHE A 93 -2.98 16.59 1.31
C PHE A 93 -2.37 17.11 -0.01
N GLU A 94 -1.60 18.20 0.05
CA GLU A 94 -0.86 18.71 -1.10
C GLU A 94 0.47 17.96 -1.23
N PRO A 95 0.69 17.13 -2.27
CA PRO A 95 1.94 16.40 -2.42
C PRO A 95 3.09 17.33 -2.80
N THR A 96 4.30 16.98 -2.35
CA THR A 96 5.53 17.66 -2.79
C THR A 96 5.69 17.56 -4.31
N ARG A 97 5.25 16.44 -4.89
CA ARG A 97 5.28 16.18 -6.33
C ARG A 97 4.00 15.48 -6.78
N GLY A 98 3.09 16.21 -7.42
CA GLY A 98 1.95 15.65 -8.15
C GLY A 98 2.35 15.08 -9.52
N PHE A 99 1.55 14.14 -10.04
CA PHE A 99 1.62 13.69 -11.43
C PHE A 99 0.25 13.24 -11.96
N SER A 100 0.05 13.31 -13.28
CA SER A 100 -1.22 12.93 -13.90
C SER A 100 -1.22 11.48 -14.42
N MET A 101 -0.29 11.10 -15.29
CA MET A 101 -0.34 9.75 -15.91
C MET A 101 0.70 8.79 -15.35
N ALA A 102 1.97 9.18 -15.40
CA ALA A 102 3.06 8.35 -14.95
C ALA A 102 4.24 9.18 -14.49
N VAL A 103 4.97 8.63 -13.54
CA VAL A 103 6.23 9.19 -13.05
C VAL A 103 7.18 8.06 -12.68
N ALA A 104 8.48 8.32 -12.75
CA ALA A 104 9.49 7.39 -12.26
C ALA A 104 10.45 8.09 -11.29
N VAL A 105 10.94 7.33 -10.33
CA VAL A 105 12.00 7.72 -9.40
C VAL A 105 13.13 6.71 -9.50
N ASP A 106 14.35 7.22 -9.51
CA ASP A 106 15.58 6.45 -9.48
C ASP A 106 16.11 6.45 -8.04
N LEU A 107 16.29 5.27 -7.47
CA LEU A 107 16.83 5.04 -6.13
C LEU A 107 18.31 4.58 -6.18
N GLY A 108 18.92 4.70 -7.36
CA GLY A 108 20.28 4.28 -7.70
C GLY A 108 20.24 3.02 -8.59
N ASP A 109 20.40 1.84 -8.01
CA ASP A 109 20.28 0.56 -8.75
C ASP A 109 18.83 0.07 -8.93
N GLN A 110 17.85 0.77 -8.35
CA GLN A 110 16.43 0.44 -8.44
C GLN A 110 15.61 1.60 -9.04
N ARG A 111 14.84 1.29 -10.09
CA ARG A 111 13.87 2.21 -10.69
C ARG A 111 12.47 1.86 -10.22
N VAL A 112 11.74 2.86 -9.73
CA VAL A 112 10.33 2.75 -9.34
C VAL A 112 9.48 3.53 -10.32
N GLU A 113 8.47 2.88 -10.92
CA GLU A 113 7.55 3.48 -11.87
C GLU A 113 6.14 3.53 -11.26
N MET A 114 5.51 4.69 -11.26
CA MET A 114 4.17 4.93 -10.74
C MET A 114 3.27 5.31 -11.91
N VAL A 115 2.13 4.64 -12.04
CA VAL A 115 1.22 4.80 -13.18
C VAL A 115 -0.22 4.85 -12.68
N ASN A 116 -0.98 5.83 -13.15
CA ASN A 116 -2.44 5.87 -13.05
C ASN A 116 -3.04 5.29 -14.36
N PHE A 117 -3.96 4.34 -14.23
CA PHE A 117 -4.69 3.73 -15.36
C PHE A 117 -6.12 4.26 -15.49
N GLY A 118 -6.46 5.32 -14.76
CA GLY A 118 -7.80 5.85 -14.57
C GLY A 118 -8.42 5.46 -13.22
N ASP A 119 -9.56 6.08 -12.93
CA ASP A 119 -10.29 5.92 -11.67
C ASP A 119 -10.79 4.47 -11.49
N ALA A 120 -10.62 3.88 -10.31
CA ALA A 120 -11.15 2.56 -9.96
C ALA A 120 -11.64 2.50 -8.51
N HIS A 121 -10.77 2.17 -7.56
CA HIS A 121 -11.08 2.22 -6.13
C HIS A 121 -11.35 3.66 -5.68
N THR A 122 -10.52 4.59 -6.14
CA THR A 122 -10.67 6.05 -5.99
C THR A 122 -10.39 6.78 -7.30
N ARG A 123 -10.46 8.11 -7.27
CA ARG A 123 -10.05 8.98 -8.39
C ARG A 123 -8.53 9.23 -8.48
N SER A 124 -7.76 8.72 -7.52
CA SER A 124 -6.32 8.98 -7.38
C SER A 124 -5.48 7.71 -7.39
N ASP A 125 -6.04 6.57 -7.79
CA ASP A 125 -5.37 5.28 -7.75
C ASP A 125 -4.06 5.26 -8.54
N VAL A 126 -3.00 4.79 -7.89
CA VAL A 126 -1.66 4.64 -8.46
C VAL A 126 -1.17 3.22 -8.28
N ILE A 127 -0.61 2.68 -9.36
CA ILE A 127 0.06 1.40 -9.38
C ILE A 127 1.56 1.63 -9.39
N VAL A 128 2.25 1.05 -8.41
CA VAL A 128 3.70 1.16 -8.25
C VAL A 128 4.34 -0.11 -8.77
N PHE A 129 5.24 0.03 -9.73
CA PHE A 129 5.99 -1.04 -10.32
C PHE A 129 7.47 -0.92 -9.94
N VAL A 130 8.07 -2.05 -9.58
CA VAL A 130 9.51 -2.17 -9.33
C VAL A 130 10.06 -3.20 -10.33
N PRO A 131 10.40 -2.79 -11.56
CA PRO A 131 10.74 -3.74 -12.63
C PRO A 131 11.95 -4.63 -12.30
N GLY A 132 12.97 -4.07 -11.63
CA GLY A 132 14.16 -4.82 -11.21
C GLY A 132 13.85 -5.99 -10.27
N GLU A 133 12.78 -5.86 -9.48
CA GLU A 133 12.36 -6.83 -8.46
C GLU A 133 11.15 -7.65 -8.90
N ARG A 134 10.55 -7.34 -10.05
CA ARG A 134 9.32 -7.97 -10.56
C ARG A 134 8.15 -7.85 -9.56
N VAL A 135 8.08 -6.75 -8.81
CA VAL A 135 7.03 -6.47 -7.81
C VAL A 135 6.08 -5.39 -8.31
N ILE A 136 4.82 -5.52 -7.93
CA ILE A 136 3.75 -4.55 -8.17
C ILE A 136 3.05 -4.29 -6.84
N PHE A 137 2.89 -3.02 -6.47
CA PHE A 137 1.95 -2.58 -5.44
C PHE A 137 0.71 -2.04 -6.14
N ALA A 138 -0.43 -2.65 -5.89
CA ALA A 138 -1.69 -2.34 -6.54
C ALA A 138 -2.61 -1.41 -5.71
N GLY A 139 -2.14 -0.97 -4.53
CA GLY A 139 -3.02 -0.38 -3.51
C GLY A 139 -4.22 -1.29 -3.25
N ASP A 140 -5.38 -0.66 -3.06
CA ASP A 140 -6.65 -1.34 -2.78
C ASP A 140 -7.41 -1.75 -4.05
N LEU A 141 -6.80 -1.65 -5.23
CA LEU A 141 -7.36 -2.31 -6.41
C LEU A 141 -7.42 -3.84 -6.26
N LEU A 142 -6.58 -4.39 -5.38
CA LEU A 142 -6.53 -5.80 -5.01
C LEU A 142 -6.55 -5.96 -3.49
N GLU A 143 -7.72 -5.77 -2.89
CA GLU A 143 -7.94 -6.06 -1.47
C GLU A 143 -7.99 -7.58 -1.19
N GLN A 144 -7.40 -8.01 -0.06
CA GLN A 144 -7.41 -9.41 0.42
C GLN A 144 -7.85 -9.55 1.89
N GLY A 145 -8.11 -8.43 2.58
CA GLY A 145 -8.41 -8.39 4.01
C GLY A 145 -9.89 -8.21 4.37
N GLY A 146 -10.73 -7.87 3.40
CA GLY A 146 -12.15 -7.55 3.60
C GLY A 146 -12.92 -7.45 2.29
N ASP A 147 -14.18 -7.04 2.39
CA ASP A 147 -14.94 -6.62 1.21
C ASP A 147 -14.34 -5.30 0.70
N PRO A 148 -14.20 -5.12 -0.63
CA PRO A 148 -13.66 -3.89 -1.19
C PRO A 148 -14.38 -2.66 -0.66
N GLN A 149 -13.65 -1.63 -0.25
CA GLN A 149 -14.29 -0.39 0.12
C GLN A 149 -14.85 0.28 -1.14
N VAL A 150 -16.10 0.76 -1.04
CA VAL A 150 -16.78 1.44 -2.15
C VAL A 150 -17.41 2.71 -1.60
N ASP A 151 -17.01 3.84 -2.17
CA ASP A 151 -17.52 5.17 -1.81
C ASP A 151 -17.86 6.00 -3.06
N GLU A 152 -18.18 7.27 -2.89
CA GLU A 152 -18.53 8.19 -3.99
C GLU A 152 -17.38 8.50 -4.97
N THR A 153 -16.15 8.10 -4.64
CA THR A 153 -14.97 8.24 -5.49
C THR A 153 -14.70 6.98 -6.32
N THR A 154 -15.33 5.86 -5.97
CA THR A 154 -15.17 4.56 -6.64
C THR A 154 -15.87 4.51 -8.00
N SER A 155 -15.15 4.03 -9.01
CA SER A 155 -15.64 3.78 -10.36
C SER A 155 -15.74 2.27 -10.63
N LEU A 156 -16.82 1.65 -10.16
CA LEU A 156 -17.07 0.21 -10.36
C LEU A 156 -17.12 -0.22 -11.83
N SER A 157 -17.55 0.67 -12.73
CA SER A 157 -17.63 0.38 -14.16
C SER A 157 -16.25 0.39 -14.83
N ASN A 158 -15.29 1.17 -14.33
CA ASN A 158 -13.96 1.29 -14.91
C ASN A 158 -12.93 0.36 -14.25
N TRP A 159 -13.19 -0.11 -13.03
CA TRP A 159 -12.29 -0.99 -12.27
C TRP A 159 -11.80 -2.22 -13.08
N PRO A 160 -12.64 -2.96 -13.83
CA PRO A 160 -12.14 -4.08 -14.65
C PRO A 160 -11.12 -3.64 -15.72
N THR A 161 -11.35 -2.49 -16.37
CA THR A 161 -10.42 -1.93 -17.37
C THR A 161 -9.08 -1.55 -16.75
N VAL A 162 -9.11 -0.98 -15.55
CA VAL A 162 -7.90 -0.63 -14.79
C VAL A 162 -7.10 -1.90 -14.46
N LEU A 163 -7.76 -2.95 -13.97
CA LEU A 163 -7.13 -4.24 -13.70
C LEU A 163 -6.54 -4.89 -14.97
N ASP A 164 -7.22 -4.79 -16.10
CA ASP A 164 -6.68 -5.25 -17.40
C ASP A 164 -5.41 -4.48 -17.78
N GLY A 165 -5.35 -3.17 -17.51
CA GLY A 165 -4.15 -2.35 -17.68
C GLY A 165 -2.98 -2.83 -16.81
N VAL A 166 -3.23 -3.10 -15.53
CA VAL A 166 -2.22 -3.64 -14.60
C VAL A 166 -1.72 -5.01 -15.06
N LEU A 167 -2.62 -5.91 -15.44
CA LEU A 167 -2.28 -7.24 -15.94
C LEU A 167 -1.51 -7.18 -17.26
N GLY A 168 -1.89 -6.26 -18.15
CA GLY A 168 -1.18 -6.01 -19.41
C GLY A 168 0.26 -5.57 -19.14
N GLN A 169 0.46 -4.62 -18.24
CA GLN A 169 1.78 -4.11 -17.89
C GLN A 169 2.65 -5.15 -17.16
N ALA A 170 2.03 -6.01 -16.35
CA ALA A 170 2.71 -7.17 -15.78
C ALA A 170 3.20 -8.09 -16.92
N ARG A 171 2.34 -8.47 -17.86
CA ARG A 171 2.68 -9.45 -18.91
C ARG A 171 3.75 -8.97 -19.89
N THR A 172 3.87 -7.68 -20.14
CA THR A 172 4.83 -7.12 -21.11
C THR A 172 6.26 -7.02 -20.57
N ARG A 173 6.46 -7.13 -19.25
CA ARG A 173 7.80 -7.17 -18.65
C ARG A 173 8.33 -8.62 -18.63
N PRO A 174 9.48 -8.94 -19.27
CA PRO A 174 9.98 -10.31 -19.39
C PRO A 174 10.15 -11.00 -18.02
N GLY A 175 9.12 -11.76 -17.62
CA GLY A 175 8.87 -12.37 -16.30
C GLY A 175 9.21 -11.43 -15.14
N SER A 176 8.36 -10.85 -14.30
CA SER A 176 6.93 -10.78 -14.15
C SER A 176 6.18 -12.09 -13.92
N SER A 177 6.34 -12.65 -12.73
CA SER A 177 5.23 -13.35 -12.08
C SER A 177 4.62 -12.33 -11.12
N PRO A 178 3.29 -12.25 -10.94
CA PRO A 178 2.73 -11.41 -9.88
C PRO A 178 3.25 -11.96 -8.56
N ALA A 179 4.25 -11.30 -7.96
CA ALA A 179 4.56 -11.49 -6.57
C ALA A 179 3.42 -10.81 -5.79
N THR A 180 2.34 -11.54 -5.54
CA THR A 180 1.48 -11.22 -4.42
C THR A 180 2.34 -11.48 -3.18
N ALA A 181 2.73 -10.43 -2.46
CA ALA A 181 3.36 -10.63 -1.16
C ALA A 181 2.41 -11.53 -0.34
N PRO A 182 2.87 -12.66 0.21
CA PRO A 182 2.02 -13.52 1.02
C PRO A 182 1.54 -12.70 2.22
N SER A 183 0.23 -12.49 2.32
CA SER A 183 -0.38 -11.97 3.52
C SER A 183 -0.01 -12.92 4.66
N SER A 184 0.73 -12.45 5.66
CA SER A 184 0.90 -13.20 6.89
C SER A 184 -0.48 -13.40 7.51
N THR A 185 -0.96 -14.64 7.53
CA THR A 185 -2.16 -15.04 8.28
C THR A 185 -1.98 -14.69 9.75
N ALA A 186 -2.55 -13.57 10.18
CA ALA A 186 -2.87 -13.37 11.59
C ALA A 186 -4.12 -14.19 11.89
N THR A 187 -3.93 -15.43 12.30
CA THR A 187 -5.01 -16.24 12.89
C THR A 187 -5.51 -15.50 14.12
N SER A 188 -6.69 -14.88 14.06
CA SER A 188 -7.31 -14.29 15.23
C SER A 188 -7.48 -15.37 16.31
N PRO A 189 -7.15 -15.12 17.59
CA PRO A 189 -7.51 -16.05 18.65
C PRO A 189 -9.04 -16.08 18.74
N SER A 190 -9.64 -17.26 18.54
CA SER A 190 -11.07 -17.44 18.71
C SER A 190 -11.45 -17.00 20.14
N SER A 191 -12.25 -15.94 20.27
CA SER A 191 -12.84 -15.58 21.55
C SER A 191 -13.87 -16.65 21.90
N SER A 192 -13.49 -17.56 22.79
CA SER A 192 -14.43 -18.47 23.45
C SER A 192 -15.22 -17.67 24.49
N ALA A 193 -16.24 -16.93 24.04
CA ALA A 193 -17.29 -16.47 24.93
C ALA A 193 -18.29 -17.61 25.16
N PRO A 194 -18.61 -17.99 26.40
CA PRO A 194 -19.55 -19.08 26.67
C PRO A 194 -20.96 -18.67 26.26
N ARG A 195 -21.59 -19.47 25.40
CA ARG A 195 -22.99 -19.33 25.01
C ARG A 195 -23.88 -19.45 26.25
N SER A 196 -24.52 -18.36 26.63
CA SER A 196 -25.64 -18.34 27.58
C SER A 196 -26.75 -19.25 27.05
N ARG A 197 -27.05 -20.34 27.77
CA ARG A 197 -28.15 -21.26 27.46
C ARG A 197 -29.48 -20.54 27.68
N CYS A 198 -30.21 -20.30 26.59
CA CYS A 198 -31.63 -19.99 26.64
C CYS A 198 -32.39 -21.29 26.97
N SER A 199 -32.91 -21.39 28.19
CA SER A 199 -33.76 -22.50 28.64
C SER A 199 -35.20 -22.22 28.23
N THR A 200 -35.69 -22.88 27.18
CA THR A 200 -37.11 -22.99 26.89
C THR A 200 -37.70 -24.13 27.71
N ALA A 201 -38.49 -23.80 28.73
CA ALA A 201 -39.28 -24.75 29.51
C ALA A 201 -40.76 -24.72 29.06
N ARG A 202 -41.28 -25.87 28.59
CA ARG A 202 -42.65 -26.42 28.78
C ARG A 202 -42.87 -27.64 27.87
N PRO A 203 -43.88 -28.51 28.10
CA PRO A 203 -44.75 -28.71 29.28
C PRO A 203 -44.89 -30.20 29.70
N ARG A 204 -45.55 -30.43 30.85
CA ARG A 204 -46.49 -31.54 31.06
C ARG A 204 -47.73 -30.99 31.77
#